data_AF-A0A9D6YHY5-F1
#
_entry.id   AF-A0A9D6YHY5-F1
#
_cell.length_a   1.000
_cell.length_b   1.000
_cell.length_c   1.000
_cell.angle_alpha   90.00
_cell.angle_beta   90.00
_cell.angle_gamma   90.00
#
_symmetry.space_group_name_H-M   'P 1'
#
loop_
_entity.id
_entity.type
_entity.pdbx_description
1 polymer ?
#
loop_
_entity_poly.entity_id
_entity_poly.type
_entity_poly.pdbx_seq_one_letter_code
_entity_poly.pdbx_strand_id
1 'polypeptide(L)'
;MGKINWSRVFLGGLVAWVVAILLGGVAMFLYVRTEVTATWKGLGLEFPQGPGLAVFWLVFVYVAVVMAIWLYAAIRPRYGPGVKTAVGAGLAFWLIGKFLHTMFLGAVGVYPIRFVVISMATDLVVTVAATVAGAWMYKEE
;
A
#
# COMPACT_ATOMS: atom_id res chain seq x y z
N MET A 1 -27.92 -5.65 4.73
CA MET A 1 -26.49 -5.39 4.44
C MET A 1 -26.01 -6.51 3.54
N GLY A 2 -25.53 -6.22 2.32
CA GLY A 2 -25.00 -7.25 1.42
C GLY A 2 -23.80 -7.96 2.06
N LYS A 3 -23.69 -9.27 1.86
CA LYS A 3 -22.56 -10.07 2.36
C LYS A 3 -21.31 -9.69 1.57
N ILE A 4 -20.15 -9.57 2.23
CA ILE A 4 -18.89 -9.33 1.52
C ILE A 4 -18.55 -10.57 0.69
N ASN A 5 -18.43 -10.39 -0.62
CA ASN A 5 -17.92 -11.43 -1.51
C ASN A 5 -16.39 -11.53 -1.42
N TRP A 6 -15.90 -12.44 -0.57
CA TRP A 6 -14.47 -12.64 -0.33
C TRP A 6 -13.70 -13.11 -1.56
N SER A 7 -14.32 -13.91 -2.44
CA SER A 7 -13.69 -14.33 -3.70
C SER A 7 -13.32 -13.10 -4.55
N ARG A 8 -14.24 -12.14 -4.65
CA ARG A 8 -14.02 -10.87 -5.35
C ARG A 8 -13.03 -9.96 -4.64
N VAL A 9 -12.98 -9.98 -3.30
CA VAL A 9 -11.96 -9.25 -2.53
C VAL A 9 -10.56 -9.78 -2.84
N PHE A 10 -10.34 -11.09 -2.83
CA PHE A 10 -9.05 -11.68 -3.16
C PHE A 10 -8.68 -11.46 -4.63
N LEU A 11 -9.63 -11.62 -5.55
CA LEU A 11 -9.40 -11.36 -6.97
C LEU A 11 -9.04 -9.89 -7.24
N GLY A 12 -9.77 -8.95 -6.63
CA GLY A 12 -9.43 -7.53 -6.68
C GLY A 12 -8.09 -7.23 -6.01
N GLY A 13 -7.78 -7.93 -4.92
CA GLY A 13 -6.49 -7.86 -4.24
C GLY A 13 -5.33 -8.28 -5.13
N LEU A 14 -5.49 -9.32 -5.96
CA LEU A 14 -4.47 -9.75 -6.92
C LEU A 14 -4.19 -8.67 -7.98
N VAL A 15 -5.24 -8.05 -8.52
CA VAL A 15 -5.08 -6.93 -9.48
C VAL A 15 -4.41 -5.74 -8.81
N ALA A 16 -4.87 -5.36 -7.62
CA ALA A 16 -4.26 -4.29 -6.83
C ALA A 16 -2.79 -4.58 -6.52
N TRP A 17 -2.45 -5.83 -6.25
CA TRP A 17 -1.10 -6.27 -5.92
C TRP A 17 -0.15 -6.13 -7.10
N VAL A 18 -0.56 -6.55 -8.30
CA VAL A 18 0.22 -6.33 -9.53
C VAL A 18 0.49 -4.85 -9.74
N VAL A 19 -0.54 -4.01 -9.61
CA VAL A 19 -0.39 -2.55 -9.74
C VAL A 19 0.54 -1.98 -8.67
N ALA A 20 0.42 -2.43 -7.43
CA ALA A 20 1.27 -1.97 -6.32
C ALA A 20 2.73 -2.36 -6.49
N ILE A 21 3.01 -3.58 -6.97
CA ILE A 21 4.38 -4.04 -7.24
C ILE A 21 5.00 -3.28 -8.41
N LEU A 22 4.25 -3.03 -9.49
CA LEU A 22 4.76 -2.27 -10.64
C LEU A 22 5.07 -0.83 -10.27
N LEU A 23 4.10 -0.10 -9.71
CA LEU A 23 4.28 1.31 -9.36
C LEU A 23 5.24 1.49 -8.18
N GLY A 24 5.12 0.65 -7.15
CA GLY A 24 6.00 0.65 -5.99
C GLY A 24 7.43 0.25 -6.33
N GLY A 25 7.62 -0.72 -7.22
CA GLY A 25 8.94 -1.15 -7.70
C GLY A 25 9.67 -0.03 -8.45
N VAL A 26 8.97 0.69 -9.32
CA VAL A 26 9.53 1.87 -10.01
C VAL A 26 9.94 2.94 -9.00
N ALA A 27 9.08 3.27 -8.04
CA ALA A 27 9.41 4.28 -7.05
C ALA A 27 10.56 3.86 -6.11
N MET A 28 10.60 2.57 -5.74
CA MET A 28 11.68 1.98 -4.96
C MET A 28 13.03 2.15 -5.67
N PHE A 29 13.06 1.85 -6.98
CA PHE A 29 14.24 1.94 -7.81
C PHE A 29 14.76 3.37 -7.96
N LEU A 30 13.86 4.34 -8.11
CA LEU A 30 14.18 5.74 -8.38
C LEU A 30 14.59 6.54 -7.14
N TYR A 31 13.93 6.34 -5.99
CA TYR A 31 14.04 7.27 -4.86
C TYR A 31 14.37 6.61 -3.52
N VAL A 32 13.81 5.43 -3.25
CA VAL A 32 13.78 4.85 -1.90
C VAL A 32 15.06 4.08 -1.58
N ARG A 33 15.62 3.34 -2.56
CA ARG A 33 16.74 2.42 -2.31
C ARG A 33 17.96 3.10 -1.70
N THR A 34 18.35 4.27 -2.20
CA THR A 34 19.57 4.96 -1.76
C THR A 34 19.43 5.53 -0.36
N GLU A 35 18.27 6.14 -0.07
CA GLU A 35 17.95 6.75 1.23
C GLU A 35 17.78 5.69 2.32
N VAL A 36 17.08 4.59 2.02
CA VAL A 36 16.90 3.46 2.97
C VAL A 36 18.23 2.79 3.29
N THR A 37 19.06 2.48 2.28
CA THR A 37 20.35 1.85 2.54
C THR A 37 21.28 2.77 3.34
N ALA A 38 21.27 4.08 3.06
CA ALA A 38 22.05 5.05 3.83
C ALA A 38 21.56 5.15 5.29
N THR A 39 20.24 5.18 5.49
CA THR A 39 19.63 5.23 6.83
C THR A 39 20.01 3.99 7.65
N TRP A 40 19.84 2.79 7.09
CA TRP A 40 20.18 1.54 7.78
C TRP A 40 21.66 1.47 8.15
N LYS A 41 22.53 1.86 7.22
CA LYS A 41 23.97 1.96 7.48
C LYS A 41 24.28 2.96 8.61
N GLY A 42 23.57 4.09 8.65
CA GLY A 42 23.69 5.08 9.73
C GLY A 42 23.24 4.56 11.10
N LEU A 43 22.33 3.59 11.13
CA LEU A 43 21.90 2.89 12.34
C LEU A 43 22.85 1.74 12.74
N GLY A 44 23.96 1.54 12.02
CA GLY A 44 24.86 0.39 12.22
C GLY A 44 24.23 -0.95 11.79
N LEU A 45 23.18 -0.91 10.97
CA LEU A 45 22.46 -2.08 10.47
C LEU A 45 22.76 -2.29 8.98
N GLU A 46 22.78 -3.54 8.56
CA GLU A 46 22.74 -3.87 7.14
C GLU A 46 21.29 -4.01 6.70
N PHE A 47 20.94 -3.37 5.58
CA PHE A 47 19.61 -3.55 5.00
C PHE A 47 19.47 -5.03 4.58
N PRO A 48 18.52 -5.79 5.14
CA PRO A 48 18.47 -7.22 4.92
C PRO A 48 18.23 -7.52 3.44
N GLN A 49 18.95 -8.51 2.93
CA GLN A 49 18.89 -8.95 1.55
C GLN A 49 18.60 -10.45 1.52
N GLY A 50 17.97 -10.91 0.45
CA GLY A 50 17.79 -12.34 0.18
C GLY A 50 16.36 -12.75 -0.15
N PRO A 51 16.20 -14.01 -0.62
CA PRO A 51 14.92 -14.51 -1.14
C PRO A 51 13.82 -14.54 -0.09
N GLY A 52 14.16 -14.81 1.19
CA GLY A 52 13.17 -14.84 2.27
C GLY A 52 12.50 -13.48 2.52
N LEU A 53 13.28 -12.40 2.53
CA LEU A 53 12.74 -11.04 2.67
C LEU A 53 11.90 -10.65 1.45
N ALA A 54 12.34 -11.02 0.24
CA ALA A 54 11.60 -10.75 -0.98
C ALA A 54 10.22 -11.43 -0.95
N VAL A 55 10.16 -12.71 -0.57
CA VAL A 55 8.89 -13.45 -0.42
C VAL A 55 8.02 -12.81 0.66
N PHE A 56 8.58 -12.49 1.83
CA PHE A 56 7.84 -11.81 2.89
C PHE A 56 7.24 -10.49 2.38
N TRP A 57 8.02 -9.68 1.66
CA TRP A 57 7.56 -8.38 1.16
C TRP A 57 6.44 -8.54 0.12
N LEU A 58 6.56 -9.49 -0.80
CA LEU A 58 5.52 -9.80 -1.78
C LEU A 58 4.20 -10.18 -1.10
N VAL A 59 4.25 -11.07 -0.10
CA VAL A 59 3.08 -11.49 0.67
C VAL A 59 2.51 -10.34 1.50
N PHE A 60 3.38 -9.55 2.15
CA PHE A 60 2.97 -8.40 2.95
C PHE A 60 2.21 -7.36 2.11
N VAL A 61 2.75 -7.00 0.94
CA VAL A 61 2.08 -6.06 0.02
C VAL A 61 0.76 -6.64 -0.48
N TYR A 62 0.68 -7.95 -0.75
CA TYR A 62 -0.57 -8.61 -1.16
C TYR A 62 -1.64 -8.50 -0.08
N VAL A 63 -1.31 -8.84 1.17
CA VAL A 63 -2.24 -8.71 2.29
C VAL A 63 -2.68 -7.25 2.48
N ALA A 64 -1.75 -6.30 2.39
CA ALA A 64 -2.07 -4.88 2.53
C ALA A 64 -3.10 -4.40 1.50
N VAL A 65 -2.91 -4.72 0.21
CA VAL A 65 -3.88 -4.30 -0.82
C VAL A 65 -5.19 -5.07 -0.75
N VAL A 66 -5.19 -6.34 -0.31
CA VAL A 66 -6.42 -7.09 0.00
C VAL A 66 -7.23 -6.37 1.08
N MET A 67 -6.58 -5.85 2.12
CA MET A 67 -7.24 -5.08 3.17
C MET A 67 -7.83 -3.76 2.63
N ALA A 68 -7.17 -3.12 1.66
CA ALA A 68 -7.73 -1.95 0.98
C ALA A 68 -8.99 -2.29 0.14
N ILE A 69 -8.98 -3.43 -0.56
CA ILE A 69 -10.16 -3.90 -1.32
C ILE A 69 -11.29 -4.34 -0.38
N TRP A 70 -10.96 -4.97 0.74
CA TRP A 70 -11.93 -5.28 1.79
C TRP A 70 -12.57 -4.01 2.36
N LEU A 71 -11.77 -2.97 2.60
CA LEU A 71 -12.29 -1.69 3.08
C LEU A 71 -13.25 -1.07 2.04
N TYR A 72 -12.87 -1.08 0.75
CA TYR A 72 -13.76 -0.68 -0.34
C TYR A 72 -15.07 -1.46 -0.31
N ALA A 73 -15.00 -2.80 -0.24
CA ALA A 73 -16.16 -3.67 -0.15
C ALA A 73 -17.06 -3.36 1.06
N ALA A 74 -16.48 -3.05 2.21
CA ALA A 74 -17.20 -2.77 3.45
C ALA A 74 -17.93 -1.41 3.42
N ILE A 75 -17.35 -0.39 2.79
CA ILE A 75 -17.95 0.95 2.69
C ILE A 75 -18.89 1.07 1.49
N ARG A 76 -18.70 0.27 0.44
CA ARG A 76 -19.47 0.31 -0.81
C ARG A 76 -21.00 0.32 -0.63
N PRO A 77 -21.63 -0.43 0.30
CA PRO A 77 -23.08 -0.38 0.50
C PRO A 77 -23.61 0.99 0.96
N ARG A 78 -22.76 1.84 1.56
CA ARG A 78 -23.15 3.18 2.05
C ARG A 78 -22.76 4.29 1.09
N TYR A 79 -21.59 4.17 0.48
CA TYR A 79 -21.00 5.19 -0.40
C TYR A 79 -21.33 4.96 -1.88
N GLY A 80 -21.91 3.81 -2.22
CA GLY A 80 -22.18 3.40 -3.59
C GLY A 80 -20.96 2.79 -4.31
N PRO A 81 -21.17 2.06 -5.41
CA PRO A 81 -20.09 1.58 -6.27
C PRO A 81 -19.36 2.75 -6.96
N GLY A 82 -18.08 2.53 -7.28
CA GLY A 82 -17.35 3.36 -8.25
C GLY A 82 -16.03 3.92 -7.77
N VAL A 83 -15.37 4.66 -8.67
CA VAL A 83 -14.01 5.17 -8.48
C VAL A 83 -13.91 6.10 -7.27
N LYS A 84 -14.92 6.95 -7.01
CA LYS A 84 -14.91 7.85 -5.84
C LYS A 84 -14.81 7.08 -4.52
N THR A 85 -15.58 6.00 -4.38
CA THR A 85 -15.55 5.12 -3.20
C THR A 85 -14.24 4.36 -3.09
N ALA A 86 -13.68 3.89 -4.22
CA ALA A 86 -12.38 3.23 -4.24
C ALA A 86 -11.23 4.16 -3.85
N VAL A 87 -11.26 5.41 -4.33
CA VAL A 87 -10.32 6.45 -3.89
C VAL A 87 -10.46 6.71 -2.39
N GLY A 88 -11.69 6.86 -1.89
CA GLY A 88 -11.94 7.02 -0.45
C GLY A 88 -11.38 5.88 0.40
N ALA A 89 -11.58 4.63 -0.04
CA ALA A 89 -11.00 3.45 0.62
C ALA A 89 -9.47 3.45 0.58
N GLY A 90 -8.87 3.75 -0.58
CA GLY A 90 -7.43 3.82 -0.75
C GLY A 90 -6.79 4.92 0.09
N LEU A 91 -7.42 6.09 0.18
CA LEU A 91 -7.00 7.21 1.03
C LEU A 91 -7.08 6.84 2.52
N ALA A 92 -8.18 6.23 2.96
CA ALA A 92 -8.33 5.80 4.34
C ALA A 92 -7.28 4.73 4.71
N PHE A 93 -7.06 3.75 3.84
CA PHE A 93 -6.05 2.72 4.04
C PHE A 93 -4.62 3.30 4.07
N TRP A 94 -4.30 4.21 3.14
CA TRP A 94 -3.02 4.90 3.14
C TRP A 94 -2.81 5.72 4.42
N LEU A 95 -3.83 6.48 4.85
CA LEU A 95 -3.73 7.35 6.02
C LEU A 95 -3.46 6.53 7.28
N ILE A 96 -4.27 5.49 7.51
CA ILE A 96 -4.21 4.68 8.73
C ILE A 96 -3.02 3.72 8.70
N GLY A 97 -2.79 3.05 7.57
CA GLY A 97 -1.83 1.96 7.45
C GLY A 97 -0.40 2.38 7.10
N LYS A 98 -0.21 3.55 6.50
CA LYS A 98 1.10 3.99 6.01
C LYS A 98 1.50 5.36 6.55
N PHE A 99 0.68 6.38 6.32
CA PHE A 99 1.00 7.77 6.65
C PHE A 99 1.36 7.94 8.13
N LEU A 100 0.51 7.46 9.05
CA LEU A 100 0.74 7.63 10.50
C LEU A 100 2.03 6.93 10.95
N HIS A 101 2.30 5.74 10.42
CA HIS A 101 3.50 4.98 10.75
C HIS A 101 4.77 5.68 10.23
N THR A 102 4.80 6.07 8.96
CA THR A 102 5.96 6.74 8.35
C THR A 102 6.21 8.11 8.98
N MET A 103 5.15 8.85 9.31
CA MET A 103 5.25 10.14 10.00
C MET A 103 5.86 9.97 11.40
N PHE A 104 5.41 8.96 12.16
CA PHE A 104 5.97 8.66 13.48
C PHE A 104 7.46 8.37 13.39
N LEU A 105 7.90 7.51 12.47
CA LEU A 105 9.31 7.19 12.27
C LEU A 105 10.15 8.41 11.83
N GLY A 106 9.56 9.31 11.05
CA GLY A 106 10.17 10.60 10.73
C GLY A 106 10.33 11.50 11.96
N ALA A 107 9.29 11.60 12.78
CA ALA A 107 9.27 12.45 13.97
C ALA A 107 10.29 12.03 15.04
N VAL A 108 10.53 10.72 15.20
CA VAL A 108 11.55 10.19 16.12
C VAL A 108 12.97 10.17 15.52
N GLY A 109 13.15 10.71 14.31
CA GLY A 109 14.46 10.86 13.67
C GLY A 109 15.05 9.58 13.07
N VAL A 110 14.24 8.52 12.90
CA VAL A 110 14.71 7.26 12.28
C VAL A 110 14.97 7.46 10.80
N TYR A 111 14.11 8.20 10.10
CA TYR A 111 14.26 8.48 8.68
C TYR A 111 14.49 9.96 8.39
N PRO A 112 15.32 10.32 7.39
CA PRO A 112 15.45 11.68 6.91
C PRO A 112 14.10 12.26 6.47
N ILE A 113 13.84 13.55 6.75
CA ILE A 113 12.55 14.18 6.42
C ILE A 113 12.22 14.12 4.91
N ARG A 114 13.26 14.21 4.07
CA ARG A 114 13.12 14.08 2.61
C ARG A 114 12.60 12.70 2.22
N PHE A 115 13.15 11.65 2.83
CA PHE A 115 12.69 10.27 2.62
C PHE A 115 11.23 10.09 3.03
N VAL A 116 10.86 10.62 4.20
CA VAL A 116 9.50 10.56 4.75
C VAL A 116 8.50 11.18 3.77
N VAL A 117 8.76 12.41 3.33
CA VAL A 117 7.86 13.13 2.41
C VAL A 117 7.71 12.41 1.06
N ILE A 118 8.83 11.98 0.47
CA ILE A 118 8.80 11.29 -0.84
C ILE A 118 8.08 9.93 -0.73
N SER A 119 8.36 9.17 0.34
CA SER A 119 7.73 7.86 0.57
C SER A 119 6.22 8.00 0.75
N MET A 120 5.78 8.98 1.56
CA MET A 120 4.35 9.21 1.79
C MET A 120 3.60 9.61 0.51
N ALA A 121 4.17 10.52 -0.28
CA ALA A 121 3.56 10.95 -1.54
C ALA A 121 3.51 9.80 -2.56
N THR A 122 4.58 9.00 -2.63
CA THR A 122 4.64 7.81 -3.48
C THR A 122 3.59 6.78 -3.05
N ASP A 123 3.59 6.42 -1.77
CA ASP A 123 2.67 5.43 -1.22
C ASP A 123 1.22 5.84 -1.40
N LEU A 124 0.92 7.14 -1.33
CA LEU A 124 -0.41 7.67 -1.61
C LEU A 124 -0.85 7.31 -3.03
N VAL A 125 -0.02 7.65 -4.02
CA VAL A 125 -0.31 7.40 -5.43
C VAL A 125 -0.44 5.90 -5.70
N VAL A 126 0.52 5.10 -5.22
CA VAL A 126 0.52 3.64 -5.40
C VAL A 126 -0.72 3.02 -4.76
N THR A 127 -1.04 3.38 -3.53
CA THR A 127 -2.14 2.78 -2.77
C THR A 127 -3.49 3.13 -3.37
N VAL A 128 -3.70 4.39 -3.76
CA VAL A 128 -4.94 4.82 -4.41
C VAL A 128 -5.09 4.16 -5.77
N ALA A 129 -4.05 4.17 -6.62
CA ALA A 129 -4.08 3.54 -7.93
C ALA A 129 -4.35 2.03 -7.85
N ALA A 130 -3.67 1.32 -6.95
CA ALA A 130 -3.88 -0.10 -6.70
C ALA A 130 -5.29 -0.39 -6.21
N THR A 131 -5.81 0.42 -5.28
CA THR A 131 -7.17 0.23 -4.75
C THR A 131 -8.22 0.45 -5.83
N VAL A 132 -8.08 1.49 -6.67
CA VAL A 132 -8.98 1.75 -7.79
C VAL A 132 -8.96 0.60 -8.79
N ALA A 133 -7.78 0.11 -9.16
CA ALA A 133 -7.65 -1.02 -10.09
C ALA A 133 -8.26 -2.31 -9.53
N GLY A 134 -7.99 -2.64 -8.26
CA GLY A 134 -8.58 -3.83 -7.63
C GLY A 134 -10.09 -3.72 -7.41
N ALA A 135 -10.59 -2.52 -7.11
CA ALA A 135 -12.01 -2.27 -6.91
C ALA A 135 -12.85 -2.52 -8.19
N TRP A 136 -12.26 -2.39 -9.38
CA TRP A 136 -12.94 -2.73 -10.65
C TRP A 136 -13.33 -4.21 -10.74
N MET A 137 -12.57 -5.08 -10.08
CA MET A 137 -12.87 -6.52 -10.04
C MET A 137 -13.88 -6.88 -8.95
N TYR A 138 -14.22 -5.95 -8.06
CA TYR A 138 -15.13 -6.22 -6.95
C TYR A 138 -16.60 -6.03 -7.33
N LYS A 139 -17.40 -7.08 -7.09
CA LYS A 139 -18.86 -7.10 -7.19
C LYS A 139 -19.42 -7.84 -5.97
N GLU A 140 -20.65 -7.54 -5.54
CA GLU A 140 -21.27 -8.28 -4.44
C GLU A 140 -21.62 -9.73 -4.85
N GLU A 141 -21.77 -9.98 -6.16
CA GLU A 141 -22.06 -11.28 -6.78
C GLU A 141 -20.84 -11.88 -7.52
#